data_AF-A0A1K2IQL6-F1
#
_entry.id   AF-A0A1K2IQL6-F1
#
_cell.length_a   1.000
_cell.length_b   1.000
_cell.length_c   1.000
_cell.angle_alpha   90.00
_cell.angle_beta   90.00
_cell.angle_gamma   90.00
#
_symmetry.space_group_name_H-M   'P 1'
#
loop_
_entity.id
_entity.type
_entity.pdbx_description
1 polymer ?
#
loop_
_entity_poly.entity_id
_entity_poly.type
_entity_poly.pdbx_seq_one_letter_code
_entity_poly.pdbx_strand_id
1 'polypeptide(L)'
;MNYLYLLLNLGSLSVPFIFSFHPKLKFHKLWKPLFFGILISMLIFIPWDIIFTKQGVWGFNDDYFLSIKLFSLPIEEWLFFICIPYACTFTHYALLYYFPNLKLSNKTTKTISYLLILLLLILTLFNYGKLYTLVNFTLGIILTIIVINKKPDLLNQFYLTFLVMLIPFFIVNGILTGSFIENEVVWYNNLENLNIRLFTIPIEDTVYAYTLILLNLFVMNLFETKKLL
;
A
#
# COMPACT_ATOMS: atom_id res chain seq x y z
N MET A 1 3.06 16.28 -18.21
CA MET A 1 1.62 15.91 -18.32
C MET A 1 0.99 16.19 -16.97
N ASN A 2 0.60 17.44 -16.68
CA ASN A 2 0.35 17.93 -15.31
C ASN A 2 -0.83 17.26 -14.56
N TYR A 3 -1.56 16.36 -15.22
CA TYR A 3 -2.68 15.62 -14.64
C TYR A 3 -2.40 14.12 -14.50
N LEU A 4 -1.20 13.65 -14.85
CA LEU A 4 -0.90 12.22 -14.89
C LEU A 4 -1.13 11.57 -13.53
N TYR A 5 -0.61 12.17 -12.46
CA TYR A 5 -0.80 11.61 -11.12
C TYR A 5 -2.29 11.57 -10.72
N LEU A 6 -3.02 12.64 -11.00
CA LEU A 6 -4.47 12.70 -10.75
C LEU A 6 -5.23 11.62 -11.54
N LEU A 7 -4.90 11.43 -12.82
CA LEU A 7 -5.52 10.43 -13.69
C LEU A 7 -5.23 9.00 -13.21
N LEU A 8 -4.02 8.73 -12.70
CA LEU A 8 -3.68 7.43 -12.13
C LEU A 8 -4.50 7.15 -10.87
N ASN A 9 -4.67 8.14 -9.98
CA ASN A 9 -5.52 8.01 -8.80
C ASN A 9 -6.98 7.75 -9.14
N LEU A 10 -7.56 8.58 -10.03
CA LEU A 10 -8.95 8.44 -10.45
C LEU A 10 -9.18 7.14 -11.23
N GLY A 11 -8.24 6.76 -12.10
CA GLY A 11 -8.26 5.50 -12.84
C GLY A 11 -8.25 4.30 -11.89
N SER A 12 -7.36 4.30 -10.91
CA SER A 12 -7.28 3.24 -9.89
C SER A 12 -8.55 3.11 -9.05
N LEU A 13 -9.19 4.25 -8.73
CA LEU A 13 -10.43 4.27 -7.95
C LEU A 13 -11.67 3.90 -8.77
N SER A 14 -11.68 4.20 -10.07
CA SER A 14 -12.89 4.17 -10.91
C SER A 14 -13.65 2.84 -10.86
N VAL A 15 -13.00 1.73 -11.21
CA VAL A 15 -13.61 0.39 -11.25
C VAL A 15 -14.02 -0.06 -9.84
N PRO A 16 -13.15 -0.02 -8.81
CA PRO A 16 -13.54 -0.31 -7.43
C PRO A 16 -14.76 0.48 -6.96
N PHE A 17 -14.79 1.78 -7.22
CA PHE A 17 -15.86 2.66 -6.77
C PHE A 17 -17.20 2.30 -7.44
N ILE A 18 -17.23 2.15 -8.76
CA ILE A 18 -18.44 1.79 -9.50
C ILE A 18 -18.96 0.42 -9.03
N PHE A 19 -18.08 -0.58 -8.91
CA PHE A 19 -18.48 -1.92 -8.50
C PHE A 19 -18.77 -2.04 -7.00
N SER A 20 -18.48 -1.02 -6.19
CA SER A 20 -18.86 -1.01 -4.79
C SER A 20 -20.37 -1.00 -4.58
N PHE A 21 -21.13 -0.53 -5.57
CA PHE A 21 -22.60 -0.57 -5.59
C PHE A 21 -23.16 -1.83 -6.23
N HIS A 22 -22.32 -2.70 -6.80
CA HIS A 22 -22.78 -3.90 -7.46
C HIS A 22 -23.57 -4.80 -6.49
N PRO A 23 -24.78 -5.28 -6.83
CA PRO A 23 -25.66 -6.00 -5.91
C PRO A 23 -25.06 -7.27 -5.31
N LYS A 24 -24.04 -7.86 -5.93
CA LYS A 24 -23.33 -9.03 -5.39
C LYS A 24 -22.29 -8.66 -4.33
N LEU A 25 -21.55 -7.56 -4.53
CA LEU A 25 -20.43 -7.18 -3.66
C LEU A 25 -20.87 -6.27 -2.52
N LYS A 26 -21.73 -5.28 -2.81
CA LYS A 26 -22.24 -4.29 -1.84
C LYS A 26 -21.15 -3.68 -0.95
N PHE A 27 -19.95 -3.45 -1.48
CA PHE A 27 -18.81 -2.95 -0.73
C PHE A 27 -19.05 -1.57 -0.08
N HIS A 28 -19.97 -0.77 -0.62
CA HIS A 28 -20.43 0.48 0.01
C HIS A 28 -20.91 0.29 1.46
N LYS A 29 -21.35 -0.91 1.86
CA LYS A 29 -21.70 -1.22 3.25
C LYS A 29 -20.51 -1.26 4.21
N LEU A 30 -19.30 -1.43 3.68
CA LEU A 30 -18.04 -1.44 4.43
C LEU A 30 -17.35 -0.08 4.43
N TRP A 31 -17.99 0.98 3.92
CA TRP A 31 -17.37 2.31 3.88
C TRP A 31 -17.06 2.91 5.26
N LYS A 32 -17.85 2.58 6.28
CA LYS A 32 -17.55 3.04 7.64
C LYS A 32 -16.23 2.44 8.17
N PRO A 33 -16.04 1.11 8.22
CA PRO A 33 -14.75 0.55 8.60
C PRO A 33 -13.62 0.96 7.64
N LEU A 34 -13.89 1.07 6.33
CA LEU A 34 -12.91 1.54 5.34
C LEU A 34 -12.43 2.97 5.64
N PHE A 35 -13.34 3.88 5.97
CA PHE A 35 -13.01 5.25 6.35
C PHE A 35 -12.04 5.27 7.53
N PHE A 36 -12.30 4.48 8.58
CA PHE A 36 -11.37 4.39 9.71
C PHE A 36 -10.04 3.75 9.30
N GLY A 37 -10.04 2.74 8.44
CA GLY A 37 -8.82 2.17 7.86
C GLY A 37 -7.99 3.22 7.15
N ILE A 38 -8.61 3.97 6.22
CA ILE A 38 -7.94 5.02 5.44
C ILE A 38 -7.43 6.12 6.35
N LEU A 39 -8.25 6.59 7.30
CA LEU A 39 -7.89 7.64 8.23
C LEU A 39 -6.66 7.25 9.07
N ILE A 40 -6.64 6.04 9.65
CA ILE A 40 -5.50 5.57 10.45
C ILE A 40 -4.26 5.38 9.59
N SER A 41 -4.40 4.85 8.37
CA SER A 41 -3.28 4.78 7.41
C SER A 41 -2.72 6.17 7.10
N MET A 42 -3.57 7.13 6.74
CA MET A 42 -3.16 8.51 6.46
C MET A 42 -2.43 9.15 7.64
N LEU A 43 -2.90 8.94 8.87
CA LEU A 43 -2.26 9.47 10.09
C LEU A 43 -0.85 8.92 10.34
N ILE A 44 -0.49 7.79 9.76
CA ILE A 44 0.84 7.19 9.88
C ILE A 44 1.72 7.54 8.68
N PHE A 45 1.21 7.34 7.47
CA PHE A 45 2.01 7.45 6.25
C PHE A 45 2.20 8.88 5.76
N ILE A 46 1.20 9.77 5.91
CA ILE A 46 1.36 11.17 5.45
C ILE A 46 2.44 11.92 6.26
N PRO A 47 2.48 11.85 7.61
CA PRO A 47 3.57 12.48 8.36
C PRO A 47 4.95 11.95 7.99
N TRP A 48 5.06 10.63 7.76
CA TRP A 48 6.27 10.02 7.23
C TRP A 48 6.62 10.69 5.89
N ASP A 49 5.74 10.67 4.91
CA ASP A 49 6.00 11.17 3.57
C ASP A 49 6.42 12.65 3.58
N ILE A 50 5.75 13.48 4.38
CA ILE A 50 6.13 14.90 4.58
C ILE A 50 7.59 15.01 5.07
N ILE A 51 7.98 14.19 6.04
CA ILE A 51 9.37 14.20 6.57
C ILE A 51 10.34 13.76 5.48
N PHE A 52 10.02 12.69 4.76
CA PHE A 52 10.93 12.08 3.78
C PHE A 52 11.11 12.97 2.55
N THR A 53 10.05 13.64 2.11
CA THR A 53 10.14 14.64 1.04
C THR A 53 10.97 15.85 1.45
N LYS A 54 10.85 16.30 2.71
CA LYS A 54 11.69 17.40 3.22
C LYS A 54 13.16 17.02 3.38
N GLN A 55 13.44 15.75 3.68
CA GLN A 55 14.80 15.22 3.83
C GLN A 55 15.44 14.81 2.50
N GLY A 56 14.70 14.86 1.39
CA GLY A 56 15.20 14.45 0.08
C GLY A 56 15.43 12.94 -0.05
N VAL A 57 14.73 12.14 0.76
CA VAL A 57 14.71 10.67 0.63
C VAL A 57 14.00 10.27 -0.67
N TRP A 58 12.93 10.98 -0.99
CA TRP A 58 12.16 10.87 -2.21
C TRP A 58 11.44 12.20 -2.47
N GLY A 59 10.85 12.39 -3.63
CA GLY A 59 10.10 13.59 -3.93
C GLY A 59 9.35 13.52 -5.25
N PHE A 60 8.82 14.65 -5.67
CA PHE A 60 7.90 14.73 -6.81
C PHE A 60 8.46 15.63 -7.90
N ASN A 61 8.18 15.27 -9.15
CA ASN A 61 8.45 16.10 -10.31
C ASN A 61 7.22 16.96 -10.66
N ASP A 62 7.40 18.28 -10.62
CA ASP A 62 6.35 19.29 -10.79
C ASP A 62 5.65 19.23 -12.18
N ASP A 63 6.21 18.49 -13.16
CA ASP A 63 5.65 18.31 -14.51
C ASP A 63 4.44 17.36 -14.60
N TYR A 64 4.14 16.60 -13.55
CA TYR A 64 3.20 15.47 -13.59
C TYR A 64 1.99 15.56 -12.64
N PHE A 65 1.92 16.62 -11.84
CA PHE A 65 0.84 16.83 -10.89
C PHE A 65 0.42 18.31 -10.85
N LEU A 66 -0.72 18.60 -10.24
CA LEU A 66 -1.21 19.96 -10.06
C LEU A 66 -0.26 20.67 -9.10
N SER A 67 0.37 21.79 -9.49
CA SER A 67 1.38 22.53 -8.71
C SER A 67 0.90 23.07 -7.34
N ILE A 68 -0.22 22.57 -6.82
CA ILE A 68 -0.77 22.74 -5.48
C ILE A 68 -0.13 21.70 -4.55
N LYS A 69 0.64 22.18 -3.57
CA LYS A 69 1.26 21.37 -2.53
C LYS A 69 0.67 21.69 -1.16
N LEU A 70 0.43 20.67 -0.35
CA LEU A 70 0.09 20.77 1.06
C LEU A 70 1.19 20.06 1.88
N PHE A 71 1.86 20.80 2.77
CA PHE A 71 3.00 20.31 3.56
C PHE A 71 4.10 19.64 2.72
N SER A 72 4.44 20.23 1.57
CA SER A 72 5.43 19.71 0.60
C SER A 72 5.00 18.50 -0.23
N LEU A 73 3.80 17.95 0.00
CA LEU A 73 3.23 16.88 -0.81
C LEU A 73 2.23 17.42 -1.83
N PRO A 74 2.23 16.94 -3.08
CA PRO A 74 1.14 17.19 -4.04
C PRO A 74 -0.22 16.79 -3.47
N ILE A 75 -1.29 17.49 -3.83
CA ILE A 75 -2.65 17.07 -3.42
C ILE A 75 -3.00 15.67 -3.93
N GLU A 76 -2.39 15.25 -5.03
CA GLU A 76 -2.51 13.91 -5.59
C GLU A 76 -1.91 12.84 -4.69
N GLU A 77 -0.87 13.16 -3.91
CA GLU A 77 -0.33 12.23 -2.92
C GLU A 77 -1.34 11.99 -1.78
N TRP A 78 -2.01 13.05 -1.32
CA TRP A 78 -3.10 12.92 -0.35
C TRP A 78 -4.25 12.08 -0.90
N LEU A 79 -4.56 12.25 -2.19
CA LEU A 79 -5.57 11.46 -2.89
C LEU A 79 -5.12 10.00 -3.08
N PHE A 80 -3.83 9.74 -3.30
CA PHE A 80 -3.26 8.39 -3.40
C PHE A 80 -3.53 7.56 -2.14
N PHE A 81 -3.37 8.16 -0.96
CA PHE A 81 -3.72 7.52 0.32
C PHE A 81 -5.21 7.23 0.53
N ILE A 82 -6.08 7.76 -0.31
CA ILE A 82 -7.51 7.46 -0.31
C ILE A 82 -7.80 6.43 -1.41
N CYS A 83 -7.41 6.72 -2.64
CA CYS A 83 -7.70 5.94 -3.83
C CYS A 83 -7.09 4.54 -3.78
N ILE A 84 -5.81 4.41 -3.44
CA ILE A 84 -5.12 3.12 -3.48
C ILE A 84 -5.60 2.20 -2.36
N PRO A 85 -5.67 2.61 -1.08
CA PRO A 85 -6.24 1.74 -0.06
C PRO A 85 -7.70 1.37 -0.35
N TYR A 86 -8.51 2.28 -0.89
CA TYR A 86 -9.87 1.94 -1.34
C TYR A 86 -9.84 0.83 -2.40
N ALA A 87 -9.05 1.00 -3.47
CA ALA A 87 -8.98 0.07 -4.59
C ALA A 87 -8.48 -1.32 -4.17
N CYS A 88 -7.44 -1.34 -3.33
CA CYS A 88 -6.85 -2.57 -2.80
C CYS A 88 -7.80 -3.29 -1.85
N THR A 89 -8.44 -2.59 -0.93
CA THR A 89 -9.41 -3.22 0.00
C THR A 89 -10.64 -3.74 -0.75
N PHE A 90 -11.18 -2.99 -1.71
CA PHE A 90 -12.23 -3.49 -2.59
C PHE A 90 -11.80 -4.78 -3.31
N THR A 91 -10.59 -4.79 -3.90
CA THR A 91 -10.04 -5.97 -4.59
C THR A 91 -9.92 -7.17 -3.66
N HIS A 92 -9.44 -6.96 -2.43
CA HIS A 92 -9.35 -8.01 -1.41
C HIS A 92 -10.71 -8.64 -1.12
N TYR A 93 -11.73 -7.83 -0.82
CA TYR A 93 -13.08 -8.33 -0.53
C TYR A 93 -13.76 -8.95 -1.76
N ALA A 94 -13.55 -8.39 -2.96
CA ALA A 94 -14.07 -8.94 -4.21
C ALA A 94 -13.47 -10.33 -4.49
N LEU A 95 -12.16 -10.49 -4.34
CA LEU A 95 -11.50 -11.80 -4.51
C LEU A 95 -12.03 -12.82 -3.51
N LEU A 96 -12.21 -12.46 -2.25
CA LEU A 96 -12.76 -13.38 -1.25
C LEU A 96 -14.24 -13.71 -1.49
N TYR A 97 -15.01 -12.80 -2.08
CA TYR A 97 -16.38 -13.08 -2.49
C TYR A 97 -16.45 -14.12 -3.62
N TYR A 98 -15.64 -13.96 -4.68
CA TYR A 98 -15.65 -14.87 -5.83
C TYR A 98 -14.86 -16.16 -5.58
N PHE A 99 -13.87 -16.13 -4.69
CA PHE A 99 -13.01 -17.25 -4.33
C PHE A 99 -12.99 -17.42 -2.80
N PRO A 100 -14.08 -17.92 -2.18
CA PRO A 100 -14.21 -17.98 -0.71
C PRO A 100 -13.19 -18.89 -0.02
N ASN A 101 -12.57 -19.80 -0.76
CA ASN A 101 -11.52 -20.69 -0.29
C ASN A 101 -10.10 -20.13 -0.52
N LEU A 102 -9.96 -18.89 -1.01
CA LEU A 102 -8.68 -18.23 -1.26
C LEU A 102 -8.01 -17.83 0.06
N LYS A 103 -7.41 -18.81 0.72
CA LYS A 103 -6.65 -18.63 1.96
C LYS A 103 -5.57 -19.69 2.12
N LEU A 104 -4.48 -19.32 2.75
CA LEU A 104 -3.44 -20.24 3.20
C LEU A 104 -3.84 -20.93 4.51
N SER A 105 -3.18 -22.05 4.80
CA SER A 105 -3.30 -22.68 6.13
C SER A 105 -2.56 -21.86 7.19
N ASN A 106 -3.06 -21.84 8.42
CA ASN A 106 -2.43 -21.16 9.56
C ASN A 106 -0.92 -21.48 9.71
N LYS A 107 -0.55 -22.75 9.48
CA LYS A 107 0.86 -23.19 9.55
C LYS A 107 1.69 -22.51 8.46
N THR A 108 1.19 -22.52 7.21
CA THR A 108 1.90 -21.93 6.06
C THR A 108 2.03 -20.42 6.24
N THR A 109 0.94 -19.74 6.64
CA THR A 109 0.94 -18.30 6.91
C THR A 109 1.95 -17.92 7.97
N LYS A 110 2.01 -18.65 9.09
CA LYS A 110 3.01 -18.42 10.14
C LYS A 110 4.44 -18.61 9.62
N THR A 111 4.70 -19.69 8.88
CA THR A 111 6.01 -19.92 8.28
C THR A 111 6.42 -18.77 7.36
N ILE A 112 5.55 -18.36 6.44
CA ILE A 112 5.81 -17.23 5.54
C ILE A 112 6.03 -15.94 6.32
N SER A 113 5.19 -15.67 7.33
CA SER A 113 5.30 -14.45 8.17
C SER A 113 6.65 -14.37 8.87
N TYR A 114 7.08 -15.46 9.51
CA TYR A 114 8.35 -15.48 10.23
C TYR A 114 9.56 -15.44 9.30
N LEU A 115 9.49 -16.07 8.12
CA LEU A 115 10.54 -15.94 7.10
C LEU A 115 10.62 -14.51 6.56
N LEU A 116 9.48 -13.87 6.30
CA LEU A 116 9.42 -12.47 5.89
C LEU A 116 10.01 -11.55 6.97
N ILE A 117 9.61 -11.74 8.24
CA ILE A 117 10.15 -10.98 9.38
C ILE A 117 11.67 -11.16 9.46
N LEU A 118 12.17 -12.39 9.37
CA LEU A 118 13.60 -12.68 9.42
C LEU A 118 14.35 -12.01 8.27
N LEU A 119 13.83 -12.10 7.04
CA LEU A 119 14.40 -11.45 5.87
C LEU A 119 14.46 -9.92 6.04
N LEU A 120 13.35 -9.29 6.40
CA LEU A 120 13.28 -7.85 6.63
C LEU A 120 14.22 -7.42 7.77
N LEU A 121 14.29 -8.20 8.85
CA LEU A 121 15.19 -7.91 9.97
C LEU A 121 16.66 -7.94 9.54
N ILE A 122 17.07 -8.97 8.80
CA ILE A 122 18.42 -9.06 8.24
C ILE A 122 18.69 -7.84 7.36
N LEU A 123 17.82 -7.55 6.40
CA LEU A 123 18.01 -6.41 5.49
C LEU A 123 18.10 -5.08 6.24
N THR A 124 17.27 -4.87 7.25
CA THR A 124 17.26 -3.68 8.12
C THR A 124 18.59 -3.55 8.87
N LEU A 125 19.10 -4.62 9.48
CA LEU A 125 20.35 -4.60 10.25
C LEU A 125 21.59 -4.34 9.37
N PHE A 126 21.62 -4.87 8.15
CA PHE A 126 22.73 -4.65 7.22
C PHE A 126 22.65 -3.31 6.47
N ASN A 127 21.50 -2.61 6.53
CA ASN A 127 21.25 -1.37 5.80
C ASN A 127 20.69 -0.25 6.70
N TYR A 128 21.04 -0.25 7.99
CA TYR A 128 20.46 0.68 8.98
C TYR A 128 20.75 2.16 8.67
N GLY A 129 21.80 2.45 7.89
CA GLY A 129 22.15 3.82 7.46
C GLY A 129 21.28 4.38 6.33
N LYS A 130 20.38 3.57 5.74
CA LYS A 130 19.51 3.95 4.63
C LYS A 130 18.10 4.20 5.17
N LEU A 131 17.68 5.46 5.24
CA LEU A 131 16.48 5.82 6.00
C LEU A 131 15.20 5.21 5.40
N TYR A 132 15.09 5.14 4.08
CA TYR A 132 13.95 4.53 3.40
C TYR A 132 13.85 3.04 3.68
N THR A 133 14.96 2.32 3.55
CA THR A 133 15.04 0.89 3.86
C THR A 133 14.71 0.63 5.35
N LEU A 134 15.34 1.38 6.25
CA LEU A 134 15.21 1.20 7.69
C LEU A 134 13.75 1.34 8.16
N VAL A 135 13.10 2.46 7.85
CA VAL A 135 11.76 2.77 8.36
C VAL A 135 10.73 1.82 7.75
N ASN A 136 10.82 1.56 6.44
CA ASN A 136 9.84 0.75 5.74
C ASN A 136 9.89 -0.73 6.16
N PHE A 137 11.08 -1.30 6.26
CA PHE A 137 11.21 -2.69 6.70
C PHE A 137 10.90 -2.85 8.20
N THR A 138 11.25 -1.87 9.04
CA THR A 138 10.86 -1.86 10.46
C THR A 138 9.34 -1.84 10.62
N LEU A 139 8.63 -0.99 9.87
CA LEU A 139 7.16 -0.99 9.89
C LEU A 139 6.60 -2.34 9.40
N GLY A 140 7.18 -2.91 8.34
CA GLY A 140 6.85 -4.24 7.83
C GLY A 140 6.94 -5.32 8.90
N ILE A 141 8.03 -5.35 9.66
CA ILE A 141 8.25 -6.28 10.76
C ILE A 141 7.20 -6.09 11.85
N ILE A 142 7.05 -4.86 12.37
CA ILE A 142 6.14 -4.55 13.47
C ILE A 142 4.70 -4.92 13.12
N LEU A 143 4.24 -4.49 11.94
CA LEU A 143 2.87 -4.74 11.52
C LEU A 143 2.62 -6.23 11.28
N THR A 144 3.55 -6.95 10.64
CA THR A 144 3.42 -8.40 10.45
C THR A 144 3.31 -9.13 11.80
N ILE A 145 4.14 -8.76 12.79
CA ILE A 145 4.08 -9.32 14.16
C ILE A 145 2.74 -9.01 14.82
N ILE A 146 2.23 -7.79 14.70
CA ILE A 146 0.94 -7.42 15.31
C ILE A 146 -0.19 -8.25 14.69
N VAL A 147 -0.27 -8.31 13.35
CA VAL A 147 -1.38 -8.95 12.67
C VAL A 147 -1.35 -10.47 12.80
N ILE A 148 -0.17 -11.11 12.70
CA ILE A 148 -0.09 -12.58 12.87
C ILE A 148 -0.53 -13.04 14.25
N ASN A 149 -0.31 -12.21 15.28
CA ASN A 149 -0.72 -12.52 16.65
C ASN A 149 -2.19 -12.18 16.93
N LYS A 150 -2.71 -11.08 16.38
CA LYS A 150 -4.08 -10.61 16.68
C LYS A 150 -5.14 -11.13 15.71
N LYS A 151 -4.80 -11.26 14.42
CA LYS A 151 -5.72 -11.60 13.32
C LYS A 151 -5.02 -12.49 12.27
N PRO A 152 -4.55 -13.70 12.63
CA PRO A 152 -3.88 -14.60 11.69
C PRO A 152 -4.76 -14.97 10.47
N ASP A 153 -6.08 -15.04 10.66
CA ASP A 153 -7.02 -15.31 9.57
C ASP A 153 -7.02 -14.24 8.48
N LEU A 154 -6.75 -12.98 8.86
CA LEU A 154 -6.57 -11.90 7.88
C LEU A 154 -5.31 -12.17 7.04
N LEU A 155 -4.19 -12.55 7.66
CA LEU A 155 -2.97 -12.85 6.91
C LEU A 155 -3.10 -14.10 6.02
N ASN A 156 -3.89 -15.10 6.44
CA ASN A 156 -4.18 -16.28 5.61
C ASN A 156 -4.75 -15.88 4.24
N GLN A 157 -5.63 -14.88 4.22
CA GLN A 157 -6.27 -14.35 3.01
C GLN A 157 -5.41 -13.28 2.32
N PHE A 158 -4.79 -12.42 3.13
CA PHE A 158 -4.04 -11.26 2.66
C PHE A 158 -2.87 -11.67 1.76
N TYR A 159 -2.08 -12.69 2.11
CA TYR A 159 -0.93 -13.05 1.28
C TYR A 159 -1.32 -13.38 -0.17
N LEU A 160 -2.39 -14.15 -0.37
CA LEU A 160 -2.84 -14.52 -1.72
C LEU A 160 -3.46 -13.35 -2.47
N THR A 161 -4.31 -12.57 -1.79
CA THR A 161 -4.93 -11.38 -2.39
C THR A 161 -3.91 -10.28 -2.68
N PHE A 162 -2.87 -10.14 -1.85
CA PHE A 162 -1.77 -9.20 -2.04
C PHE A 162 -0.99 -9.50 -3.31
N LEU A 163 -0.71 -10.78 -3.61
CA LEU A 163 -0.10 -11.17 -4.89
C LEU A 163 -0.92 -10.71 -6.10
N VAL A 164 -2.25 -10.73 -6.01
CA VAL A 164 -3.12 -10.21 -7.06
C VAL A 164 -3.08 -8.68 -7.11
N MET A 165 -3.09 -8.01 -5.95
CA MET A 165 -2.97 -6.55 -5.85
C MET A 165 -1.62 -6.02 -6.33
N LEU A 166 -0.56 -6.84 -6.35
CA LEU A 166 0.72 -6.46 -6.93
C LEU A 166 0.62 -6.17 -8.44
N ILE A 167 -0.34 -6.78 -9.16
CA ILE A 167 -0.52 -6.54 -10.60
C ILE A 167 -0.86 -5.06 -10.89
N PRO A 168 -1.96 -4.49 -10.37
CA PRO A 168 -2.23 -3.06 -10.56
C PRO A 168 -1.18 -2.17 -9.90
N PHE A 169 -0.57 -2.58 -8.78
CA PHE A 169 0.55 -1.86 -8.18
C PHE A 169 1.72 -1.69 -9.16
N PHE A 170 2.18 -2.77 -9.82
CA PHE A 170 3.28 -2.67 -10.79
C PHE A 170 2.96 -1.75 -11.97
N ILE A 171 1.69 -1.65 -12.36
CA ILE A 171 1.25 -0.74 -13.42
C ILE A 171 1.30 0.71 -12.93
N VAL A 172 0.63 1.00 -11.81
CA VAL A 172 0.48 2.37 -11.31
C VAL A 172 1.81 2.89 -10.78
N ASN A 173 2.45 2.18 -9.86
CA ASN A 173 3.76 2.57 -9.32
C ASN A 173 4.86 2.51 -10.39
N GLY A 174 4.75 1.60 -11.37
CA GLY A 174 5.65 1.59 -12.52
C GLY A 174 5.62 2.92 -13.27
N ILE A 175 4.42 3.40 -13.62
CA ILE A 175 4.26 4.71 -14.29
C ILE A 175 4.71 5.85 -13.38
N LEU A 176 4.32 5.84 -12.10
CA LEU A 176 4.74 6.89 -11.14
C LEU A 176 6.26 6.99 -11.01
N THR A 177 6.97 5.87 -11.11
CA THR A 177 8.44 5.81 -11.01
C THR A 177 9.15 5.91 -12.36
N GLY A 178 8.44 6.24 -13.45
CA GLY A 178 9.03 6.59 -14.74
C GLY A 178 8.89 5.55 -15.85
N SER A 179 8.10 4.49 -15.65
CA SER A 179 7.76 3.60 -16.77
C SER A 179 6.86 4.33 -17.78
N PHE A 180 7.21 4.25 -19.07
CA PHE A 180 6.45 4.81 -20.20
C PHE A 180 6.33 6.34 -20.25
N ILE A 181 7.06 7.06 -19.41
CA ILE A 181 7.10 8.53 -19.40
C ILE A 181 8.55 9.01 -19.37
N GLU A 182 8.78 10.29 -19.68
CA GLU A 182 10.09 10.93 -19.47
C GLU A 182 10.26 11.25 -17.97
N ASN A 183 11.44 11.01 -17.40
CA ASN A 183 11.68 11.12 -15.96
C ASN A 183 10.62 10.34 -15.15
N GLU A 184 10.41 10.72 -13.90
CA GLU A 184 9.49 10.07 -12.99
C GLU A 184 8.57 11.09 -12.32
N VAL A 185 7.34 10.67 -12.00
CA VAL A 185 6.43 11.47 -11.16
C VAL A 185 6.97 11.53 -9.74
N VAL A 186 7.46 10.39 -9.25
CA VAL A 186 8.02 10.20 -7.92
C VAL A 186 9.43 9.66 -8.04
N TRP A 187 10.41 10.49 -7.64
CA TRP A 187 11.83 10.15 -7.66
C TRP A 187 12.30 9.72 -6.27
N TYR A 188 13.33 8.88 -6.24
CA TYR A 188 13.87 8.30 -5.02
C TYR A 188 15.39 8.46 -4.96
N ASN A 189 15.91 8.87 -3.82
CA ASN A 189 17.35 8.95 -3.58
C ASN A 189 17.93 7.56 -3.28
N ASN A 190 18.80 7.07 -4.18
CA ASN A 190 19.43 5.75 -4.06
C ASN A 190 20.42 5.64 -2.88
N LEU A 191 20.80 6.75 -2.25
CA LEU A 191 21.58 6.72 -1.01
C LEU A 191 20.74 6.29 0.19
N GLU A 192 19.41 6.44 0.11
CA GLU A 192 18.49 6.17 1.22
C GLU A 192 17.76 4.83 1.09
N ASN A 193 17.93 4.13 -0.03
CA ASN A 193 17.29 2.85 -0.33
C ASN A 193 18.31 1.79 -0.78
N LEU A 194 17.87 0.56 -1.03
CA LEU A 194 18.74 -0.54 -1.43
C LEU A 194 19.36 -0.36 -2.82
N ASN A 195 18.92 0.63 -3.60
CA ASN A 195 19.26 0.83 -5.01
C ASN A 195 18.93 -0.40 -5.87
N ILE A 196 17.93 -1.17 -5.45
CA ILE A 196 17.40 -2.32 -6.16
C ILE A 196 16.02 -1.96 -6.67
N ARG A 197 15.79 -2.16 -7.96
CA ARG A 197 14.54 -1.82 -8.62
C ARG A 197 13.83 -3.06 -9.17
N LEU A 198 12.52 -3.07 -9.05
CA LEU A 198 11.61 -3.95 -9.79
C LEU A 198 11.04 -3.13 -10.95
N PHE A 199 11.62 -3.30 -12.14
CA PHE A 199 11.51 -2.33 -13.23
C PHE A 199 12.04 -0.96 -12.78
N THR A 200 11.19 0.05 -12.61
CA THR A 200 11.56 1.39 -12.13
C THR A 200 11.31 1.58 -10.62
N ILE A 201 10.55 0.67 -10.01
CA ILE A 201 10.02 0.80 -8.65
C ILE A 201 11.10 0.37 -7.63
N PRO A 202 11.41 1.14 -6.58
CA PRO A 202 12.24 0.66 -5.48
C PRO A 202 11.68 -0.62 -4.87
N ILE A 203 12.54 -1.59 -4.54
CA ILE A 203 12.08 -2.84 -3.92
C ILE A 203 11.32 -2.59 -2.60
N GLU A 204 11.70 -1.54 -1.87
CA GLU A 204 11.04 -1.08 -0.67
C GLU A 204 9.55 -0.75 -0.86
N ASP A 205 9.15 -0.23 -2.01
CA ASP A 205 7.75 0.12 -2.28
C ASP A 205 6.82 -1.10 -2.19
N THR A 206 7.35 -2.31 -2.43
CA THR A 206 6.56 -3.54 -2.22
C THR A 206 6.21 -3.75 -0.74
N VAL A 207 7.12 -3.39 0.18
CA VAL A 207 6.89 -3.42 1.63
C VAL A 207 6.05 -2.21 2.06
N TYR A 208 6.21 -1.08 1.40
CA TYR A 208 5.35 0.10 1.63
C TYR A 208 3.90 -0.22 1.29
N ALA A 209 3.64 -0.76 0.09
CA ALA A 209 2.32 -1.20 -0.33
C ALA A 209 1.78 -2.33 0.57
N TYR A 210 2.62 -3.30 0.94
CA TYR A 210 2.27 -4.36 1.89
C TYR A 210 1.76 -3.78 3.20
N THR A 211 2.50 -2.86 3.81
CA THR A 211 2.15 -2.29 5.12
C THR A 211 0.95 -1.36 5.05
N LEU A 212 0.85 -0.52 4.01
CA LEU A 212 -0.27 0.39 3.82
C LEU A 212 -1.60 -0.38 3.71
N ILE A 213 -1.64 -1.42 2.86
CA ILE A 213 -2.85 -2.19 2.62
C ILE A 213 -3.16 -3.10 3.82
N LEU A 214 -2.14 -3.75 4.41
CA LEU A 214 -2.34 -4.61 5.57
C LEU A 214 -2.86 -3.83 6.77
N LEU A 215 -2.32 -2.64 7.03
CA LEU A 215 -2.79 -1.78 8.12
C LEU A 215 -4.24 -1.37 7.89
N ASN A 216 -4.58 -0.97 6.67
CA ASN A 216 -5.94 -0.58 6.31
C ASN A 216 -6.94 -1.71 6.58
N LEU A 217 -6.66 -2.92 6.05
CA LEU A 217 -7.49 -4.10 6.26
C LEU A 217 -7.53 -4.53 7.74
N PHE A 218 -6.41 -4.43 8.45
CA PHE A 218 -6.36 -4.76 9.87
C PHE A 218 -7.27 -3.85 10.69
N VAL A 219 -7.21 -2.54 10.46
CA VAL A 219 -8.08 -1.56 11.11
C VAL A 219 -9.53 -1.82 10.73
N MET A 220 -9.85 -2.03 9.44
CA MET A 220 -11.20 -2.40 9.02
C MET A 220 -11.74 -3.61 9.79
N ASN A 221 -10.94 -4.66 9.95
CA ASN A 221 -11.32 -5.90 10.65
C ASN A 221 -11.47 -5.73 12.17
N LEU A 222 -10.94 -4.65 12.77
CA LEU A 222 -11.20 -4.27 14.17
C LEU A 222 -12.54 -3.57 14.33
N PHE A 223 -12.95 -2.77 13.33
CA PHE A 223 -14.23 -2.04 13.35
C PHE A 223 -15.40 -2.82 12.74
N GLU A 224 -15.12 -3.89 11.98
CA GLU A 224 -16.15 -4.78 11.45
C GLU A 224 -16.80 -5.58 12.59
N THR A 225 -18.02 -5.19 12.95
CA THR A 225 -18.84 -5.91 13.92
C THR A 225 -19.47 -7.12 13.22
N LYS A 226 -18.83 -8.29 13.34
CA LYS A 226 -19.26 -9.65 12.93
C LYS A 226 -20.29 -9.74 11.78
N LYS A 227 -19.81 -10.32 10.66
CA LYS A 227 -20.51 -10.86 9.47
C LYS A 227 -21.08 -9.83 8.48
N LEU A 228 -20.26 -9.45 7.50
CA LEU A 228 -20.74 -9.03 6.18
C LEU A 228 -20.27 -9.93 5.01
N LEU A 229 -19.68 -11.09 5.32
CA LEU A 229 -19.49 -12.21 4.38
C LEU A 229 -20.00 -13.51 5.00
#